data_AF-A0A1X8VCF9-F1
#
_entry.id   AF-A0A1X8VCF9-F1
#
_cell.length_a   1.000
_cell.length_b   1.000
_cell.length_c   1.000
_cell.angle_alpha   90.00
_cell.angle_beta   90.00
_cell.angle_gamma   90.00
#
_symmetry.space_group_name_H-M   'P 1'
#
loop_
_entity.id
_entity.type
_entity.pdbx_description
1 polymer ?
#
loop_
_entity_poly.entity_id
_entity_poly.type
_entity_poly.pdbx_seq_one_letter_code
_entity_poly.pdbx_strand_id
1 'polypeptide(L)'
;AYQILRLQSEVERLTQEMPAQMQSVAPQKQVGLNPAELNKNKRKFAAHLIGRADQGPASGTLIWEIKHGEVFIEGFKYSNGGLQVNESGLYFVYSRVEFL
;
A
#
# COMPACT_ATOMS: atom_id res chain seq x y z
N ALA A 1 29.32 8.57 -13.69
CA ALA A 1 30.13 7.95 -12.63
C ALA A 1 30.39 8.87 -11.43
N TYR A 2 30.61 10.17 -11.62
CA TYR A 2 30.96 11.12 -10.53
C TYR A 2 29.91 11.22 -9.40
N GLN A 3 28.62 11.25 -9.75
CA GLN A 3 27.56 11.43 -8.76
C GLN A 3 27.42 10.24 -7.81
N ILE A 4 27.66 9.01 -8.29
CA ILE A 4 27.59 7.80 -7.47
C ILE A 4 28.75 7.79 -6.47
N LEU A 5 29.96 8.09 -6.93
CA LEU A 5 31.14 8.14 -6.07
C LEU A 5 30.99 9.20 -4.98
N ARG A 6 30.49 10.39 -5.34
CA ARG A 6 30.22 11.47 -4.38
C ARG A 6 29.23 11.05 -3.31
N LEU A 7 28.12 10.41 -3.70
CA LEU A 7 27.10 9.95 -2.77
C LEU A 7 27.63 8.85 -1.84
N GLN A 8 28.43 7.91 -2.36
CA GLN A 8 29.08 6.87 -1.57
C GLN A 8 30.01 7.46 -0.51
N SER A 9 30.83 8.44 -0.88
CA SER A 9 31.73 9.13 0.05
C SER A 9 30.98 9.94 1.11
N GLU A 10 29.85 10.57 0.75
CA GLU A 10 29.02 11.31 1.72
C GLU A 10 28.39 10.38 2.76
N VAL A 11 27.96 9.18 2.34
CA VAL A 11 27.38 8.15 3.22
C VAL A 11 28.42 7.57 4.18
N GLU A 12 29.63 7.29 3.71
CA GLU A 12 30.73 6.80 4.57
C GLU A 12 31.10 7.83 5.64
N ARG A 13 31.15 9.12 5.28
CA ARG A 13 31.46 10.21 6.23
C ARG A 13 30.39 10.31 7.33
N LEU A 14 29.12 10.32 6.95
CA LEU A 14 28.00 10.39 7.91
C LEU A 14 27.97 9.17 8.85
N THR A 15 28.40 8.00 8.37
CA THR A 15 28.45 6.78 9.18
C THR A 15 29.56 6.84 10.24
N GLN A 16 30.70 7.46 9.94
CA GLN A 16 31.82 7.62 10.88
C GLN A 16 31.57 8.71 11.93
N GLU A 17 30.87 9.78 11.57
CA GLU A 17 30.55 10.91 12.46
C GLU A 17 29.43 10.59 13.46
N MET A 18 28.80 9.41 13.36
CA MET A 18 27.72 9.00 14.25
C MET A 18 28.29 8.31 15.51
N PRO A 19 28.23 8.92 16.72
CA PRO A 19 28.66 8.26 17.94
C PRO A 19 27.87 6.97 18.18
N ALA A 20 28.56 5.91 18.62
CA ALA A 20 28.00 4.58 18.88
C ALA A 20 26.78 4.57 19.84
N GLN A 21 26.51 5.67 20.53
CA GLN A 21 25.34 5.86 21.40
C GLN A 21 24.04 6.23 20.68
N MET A 22 24.04 6.56 19.39
CA MET A 22 22.81 6.73 18.59
C MET A 22 22.24 5.42 18.01
N GLN A 23 22.72 4.27 18.47
CA GLN A 23 22.13 2.96 18.13
C GLN A 23 20.83 2.65 18.88
N SER A 24 20.29 3.57 19.68
CA SER A 24 19.02 3.38 20.37
C SER A 24 18.10 4.58 20.18
N VAL A 25 16.84 4.28 19.84
CA VAL A 25 15.70 5.19 19.62
C VAL A 25 15.58 5.84 18.23
N ALA A 26 15.78 5.08 17.16
CA ALA A 26 14.93 5.29 15.98
C ALA A 26 13.56 4.64 16.26
N PRO A 27 12.42 5.22 15.84
CA PRO A 27 11.16 4.50 15.90
C PRO A 27 11.35 3.23 15.06
N GLN A 28 11.30 2.07 15.71
CA GLN A 28 11.33 0.80 15.01
C GLN A 28 10.14 0.81 14.05
N LYS A 29 10.42 0.89 12.75
CA LYS A 29 9.44 0.58 11.71
C LYS A 29 8.82 -0.75 12.11
N GLN A 30 7.51 -0.80 12.34
CA GLN A 30 6.80 -2.05 12.53
C GLN A 30 6.99 -2.89 11.26
N VAL A 31 8.03 -3.73 11.24
CA VAL A 31 8.25 -4.72 10.19
C VAL A 31 7.24 -5.82 10.46
N GLY A 32 6.09 -5.71 9.80
CA GLY A 32 5.16 -6.81 9.71
C GLY A 32 5.82 -7.98 8.98
N LEU A 33 5.78 -9.15 9.64
CA LEU A 33 5.96 -10.51 9.15
C LEU A 33 7.41 -11.00 8.94
N ASN A 34 7.70 -12.12 9.62
CA ASN A 34 8.91 -12.92 9.45
C ASN A 34 9.00 -13.45 7.99
N PRO A 35 10.17 -13.42 7.33
CA PRO A 35 10.35 -13.97 5.98
C PRO A 35 9.99 -15.46 5.86
N ALA A 36 10.09 -16.21 6.96
CA ALA A 36 9.66 -17.61 7.03
C ALA A 36 8.13 -17.79 6.88
N GLU A 37 7.33 -16.75 7.17
CA GLU A 37 5.87 -16.76 6.98
C GLU A 37 5.44 -16.24 5.61
N LEU A 38 6.36 -15.62 4.85
CA LEU A 38 6.13 -15.12 3.49
C LEU A 38 5.81 -16.25 2.50
N ASN A 39 6.23 -17.47 2.81
CA ASN A 39 6.03 -18.67 1.99
C ASN A 39 4.73 -19.44 2.27
N LYS A 40 3.75 -18.82 2.94
CA LYS A 40 2.37 -19.31 2.83
C LYS A 40 1.76 -18.62 1.62
N ASN A 41 1.69 -19.36 0.51
CA ASN A 41 0.94 -19.05 -0.72
C ASN A 41 -0.57 -18.84 -0.44
N LYS A 42 -0.91 -17.95 0.49
CA LYS A 42 -2.26 -17.45 0.64
C LYS A 42 -2.36 -16.32 -0.36
N ARG A 43 -3.05 -16.59 -1.47
CA ARG A 43 -3.47 -15.58 -2.42
C ARG A 43 -4.03 -14.40 -1.61
N LYS A 44 -3.33 -13.26 -1.63
CA LYS A 44 -3.70 -12.14 -0.76
C LYS A 44 -4.90 -11.46 -1.41
N PHE A 45 -6.09 -11.77 -0.92
CA PHE A 45 -7.30 -11.05 -1.30
C PHE A 45 -7.20 -9.64 -0.74
N ALA A 46 -6.92 -8.68 -1.61
CA ALA A 46 -6.86 -7.28 -1.23
C ALA A 46 -7.33 -6.40 -2.39
N ALA A 47 -8.02 -5.31 -2.07
CA ALA A 47 -8.38 -4.30 -3.04
C ALA A 47 -8.33 -2.91 -2.39
N HIS A 48 -7.94 -1.93 -3.18
CA HIS A 48 -8.05 -0.51 -2.85
C HIS A 48 -8.57 0.21 -4.08
N LEU A 49 -9.64 0.98 -3.90
CA LEU A 49 -10.39 1.64 -4.95
C LEU A 49 -10.48 3.14 -4.65
N ILE A 50 -10.41 3.95 -5.70
CA ILE A 50 -10.50 5.41 -5.61
C ILE A 50 -11.82 5.88 -6.24
N GLY A 51 -12.42 6.93 -5.68
CA GLY A 51 -13.69 7.48 -6.18
C GLY A 51 -13.54 8.00 -7.61
N ARG A 52 -14.52 7.67 -8.47
CA ARG A 52 -14.60 8.20 -9.83
C ARG A 52 -15.36 9.54 -9.85
N ALA A 53 -14.82 10.53 -10.54
CA ALA A 53 -15.41 11.87 -10.63
C ALA A 53 -16.60 11.95 -11.61
N ASP A 54 -16.54 11.21 -12.72
CA ASP A 54 -17.61 11.08 -13.70
C ASP A 54 -18.61 9.99 -13.28
N GLN A 55 -19.45 10.33 -12.31
CA GLN A 55 -20.59 9.49 -11.94
C GLN A 55 -21.74 9.82 -12.91
N GLY A 56 -22.12 8.87 -13.77
CA GLY A 56 -23.36 8.99 -14.55
C GLY A 56 -24.59 9.15 -13.66
N PRO A 57 -25.74 9.61 -14.19
CA PRO A 57 -26.91 9.93 -13.38
C PRO A 57 -27.39 8.72 -12.56
N ALA A 58 -27.25 8.85 -11.24
CA ALA A 58 -27.89 8.08 -10.18
C ALA A 58 -27.79 6.54 -10.28
N SER A 59 -26.60 5.96 -10.08
CA SER A 59 -26.45 4.51 -9.92
C SER A 59 -26.81 3.99 -8.51
N GLY A 60 -27.19 4.85 -7.56
CA GLY A 60 -27.49 4.48 -6.17
C GLY A 60 -26.28 4.00 -5.35
N THR A 61 -25.14 3.77 -6.00
CA THR A 61 -23.87 3.29 -5.44
C THR A 61 -22.74 4.14 -6.00
N LEU A 62 -21.68 4.35 -5.21
CA LEU A 62 -20.48 5.02 -5.71
C LEU A 62 -19.81 4.15 -6.77
N ILE A 63 -19.52 4.75 -7.92
CA ILE A 63 -18.64 4.15 -8.93
C ILE A 63 -17.20 4.47 -8.58
N TRP A 64 -16.35 3.44 -8.70
CA TRP A 64 -14.94 3.50 -8.38
C TRP A 64 -14.07 3.37 -9.63
N GLU A 65 -12.93 4.04 -9.62
CA GLU A 65 -11.85 3.83 -10.57
C GLU A 65 -11.11 2.52 -10.24
N ILE A 66 -10.77 1.75 -11.28
CA ILE A 66 -10.20 0.40 -11.16
C ILE A 66 -8.91 0.17 -11.96
N LYS A 67 -8.50 1.12 -12.81
CA LYS A 67 -7.36 0.96 -13.73
C LYS A 67 -6.21 1.92 -13.49
N HIS A 68 -6.49 3.14 -13.05
CA HIS A 68 -5.50 4.22 -13.03
C HIS A 68 -5.28 4.79 -11.63
N GLY A 69 -4.05 5.19 -11.35
CA GLY A 69 -3.65 5.77 -10.07
C GLY A 69 -3.25 4.73 -9.03
N GLU A 70 -3.39 5.09 -7.75
CA GLU A 70 -3.13 4.21 -6.61
C GLU A 70 -4.32 3.26 -6.41
N VAL A 71 -4.56 2.37 -7.37
CA VAL A 71 -5.70 1.45 -7.36
C VAL A 71 -5.19 0.03 -7.61
N PHE A 72 -5.74 -0.95 -6.88
CA PHE A 72 -5.45 -2.35 -7.14
C PHE A 72 -6.60 -3.26 -6.74
N ILE A 73 -6.72 -4.39 -7.43
CA ILE A 73 -7.68 -5.46 -7.14
C ILE A 73 -6.98 -6.79 -7.31
N GLU A 74 -6.86 -7.56 -6.22
CA GLU A 74 -6.28 -8.89 -6.21
C GLU A 74 -7.26 -9.89 -5.60
N GLY A 75 -7.66 -10.90 -6.37
CA GLY A 75 -8.57 -11.96 -5.91
C GLY A 75 -10.05 -11.59 -5.84
N PHE A 76 -10.40 -10.34 -6.09
CA PHE A 76 -11.79 -9.86 -6.17
C PHE A 76 -12.23 -9.59 -7.61
N LYS A 77 -13.54 -9.54 -7.84
CA LYS A 77 -14.12 -9.03 -9.09
C LYS A 77 -14.81 -7.70 -8.80
N TYR A 78 -14.77 -6.77 -9.75
CA TYR A 78 -15.49 -5.50 -9.64
C TYR A 78 -16.67 -5.50 -10.61
N SER A 79 -17.86 -5.17 -10.10
CA SER A 79 -19.08 -5.08 -10.91
C SER A 79 -20.06 -4.07 -10.32
N ASN A 80 -20.61 -3.19 -11.17
CA ASN A 80 -21.66 -2.23 -10.81
C ASN A 80 -21.40 -1.42 -9.52
N GLY A 81 -20.18 -0.91 -9.32
CA GLY A 81 -19.80 -0.14 -8.12
C GLY A 81 -19.44 -0.98 -6.89
N GLY A 82 -19.62 -2.31 -6.95
CA GLY A 82 -19.33 -3.23 -5.85
C GLY A 82 -18.06 -4.06 -6.06
N LEU A 83 -17.45 -4.46 -4.94
CA LEU A 83 -16.40 -5.47 -4.90
C LEU A 83 -17.03 -6.84 -4.56
N GLN A 84 -16.97 -7.78 -5.50
CA GLN A 84 -17.47 -9.13 -5.33
C GLN A 84 -16.42 -10.03 -4.70
N VAL A 85 -16.77 -10.58 -3.54
CA VAL A 85 -16.00 -11.57 -2.80
C VAL A 85 -16.19 -12.95 -3.42
N ASN A 86 -15.10 -13.62 -3.79
CA ASN A 86 -15.14 -14.94 -4.44
C ASN A 86 -14.96 -16.10 -3.44
N GLU A 87 -14.39 -15.84 -2.26
CA GLU A 87 -14.12 -16.85 -1.23
C GLU A 87 -14.73 -16.42 0.11
N SER A 88 -15.33 -17.33 0.87
CA SER A 88 -15.86 -16.99 2.20
C SER A 88 -14.74 -16.79 3.20
N GLY A 89 -14.84 -15.78 4.05
CA GLY A 89 -13.81 -15.50 5.05
C GLY A 89 -14.04 -14.21 5.81
N LEU A 90 -13.05 -13.87 6.65
CA LEU A 90 -13.00 -12.59 7.35
C LEU A 90 -12.22 -11.58 6.51
N TYR A 91 -12.83 -10.43 6.27
CA TYR A 91 -12.27 -9.34 5.47
C TYR A 91 -12.24 -8.06 6.28
N PHE A 92 -11.15 -7.31 6.19
CA PHE A 92 -11.08 -5.94 6.69
C PHE A 92 -11.57 -5.00 5.58
N VAL A 93 -12.65 -4.27 5.85
CA VAL A 93 -13.30 -3.37 4.88
C VAL A 93 -13.28 -1.94 5.44
N TYR A 94 -12.90 -0.98 4.60
CA TYR A 94 -12.86 0.43 4.94
C TYR A 94 -13.32 1.29 3.77
N SER A 95 -13.76 2.52 4.07
CA SER A 95 -14.12 3.54 3.08
C SER A 95 -13.92 4.93 3.66
N ARG A 96 -13.53 5.89 2.82
CA ARG A 96 -13.47 7.32 3.14
C ARG A 96 -14.19 8.07 2.03
N VAL A 97 -15.17 8.88 2.41
CA VAL A 97 -15.95 9.74 1.50
C VAL A 97 -15.82 11.17 1.99
N GLU A 98 -15.50 12.08 1.07
CA GLU A 98 -15.36 13.50 1.36
C GLU A 98 -16.47 14.27 0.65
N PHE A 99 -17.18 15.10 1.41
CA PHE A 99 -18.21 16.01 0.90
C PHE A 99 -17.63 17.43 0.87
N LEU A 100 -18.00 18.19 -0.15
CA LEU A 100 -17.67 19.61 -0.29
C LEU A 100 -18.75 20.48 0.35
#